data_AF-A0A962HER1-F1
#
_entry.id   AF-A0A962HER1-F1
#
_cell.length_a   1.000
_cell.length_b   1.000
_cell.length_c   1.000
_cell.angle_alpha   90.00
_cell.angle_beta   90.00
_cell.angle_gamma   90.00
#
_symmetry.space_group_name_H-M   'P 1'
#
loop_
_entity.id
_entity.type
_entity.pdbx_description
1 polymer ?
#
loop_
_entity_poly.entity_id
_entity_poly.type
_entity_poly.pdbx_seq_one_letter_code
_entity_poly.pdbx_strand_id
1 'polypeptide(L)'
;DFIEITFVVVPIVGPVLLAMGIDPVWLGIMIAINLQTSFLTPPFGFALFYFRGVAPDSLTTRNIYLGVMPFIALQLVLLMILAIWPQLVTWLPSYLR
;
A
#
# COMPACT_ATOMS: atom_id res chain seq x y z
N ASP A 1 -12.57 2.52 3.98
CA ASP A 1 -11.12 2.34 4.21
C ASP A 1 -10.23 3.27 3.43
N PHE A 2 -9.84 3.00 2.17
CA PHE A 2 -8.91 3.91 1.47
C PHE A 2 -9.48 5.33 1.31
N ILE A 3 -10.79 5.47 1.09
CA ILE A 3 -11.48 6.78 1.05
C ILE A 3 -11.35 7.47 2.41
N GLU A 4 -11.57 6.76 3.51
CA GLU A 4 -11.43 7.35 4.85
C GLU A 4 -9.99 7.77 5.14
N ILE A 5 -9.01 6.92 4.81
CA ILE A 5 -7.60 7.26 4.99
C ILE A 5 -7.24 8.49 4.13
N THR A 6 -7.58 8.49 2.84
CA THR A 6 -7.23 9.57 1.93
C THR A 6 -7.97 10.88 2.18
N PHE A 7 -9.23 10.84 2.61
CA PHE A 7 -10.04 12.05 2.81
C PHE A 7 -10.14 12.51 4.26
N VAL A 8 -9.79 11.66 5.24
CA VAL A 8 -9.81 12.03 6.66
C VAL A 8 -8.39 12.05 7.22
N VAL A 9 -7.64 10.96 7.12
CA VAL A 9 -6.32 10.84 7.76
C VAL A 9 -5.26 11.69 7.05
N VAL A 10 -5.17 11.61 5.73
CA VAL A 10 -4.15 12.32 4.95
C VAL A 10 -4.28 13.85 5.08
N PRO A 11 -5.47 14.47 5.04
CA PRO A 11 -5.60 15.91 5.25
C PRO A 11 -5.24 16.37 6.67
N ILE A 12 -5.34 15.49 7.67
CA ILE A 12 -4.97 15.78 9.06
C ILE A 12 -3.46 15.64 9.25
N VAL A 13 -2.88 14.53 8.80
CA VAL A 13 -1.47 14.18 9.05
C VAL A 13 -0.53 14.77 8.01
N GLY A 14 -0.96 14.84 6.75
CA GLY A 14 -0.18 15.30 5.62
C GLY A 14 0.44 16.69 5.83
N PRO A 15 -0.33 17.74 6.17
CA PRO A 15 0.24 19.07 6.39
C PRO A 15 1.33 19.11 7.46
N VAL A 16 1.19 18.32 8.54
CA VAL A 16 2.21 18.22 9.60
C VAL A 16 3.48 17.59 9.06
N LEU A 17 3.37 16.48 8.32
CA LEU A 17 4.52 15.80 7.72
C LEU A 17 5.24 16.68 6.68
N LEU A 18 4.49 17.43 5.87
CA LEU A 18 5.06 18.37 4.90
C LEU A 18 5.75 19.55 5.61
N ALA A 19 5.20 20.04 6.71
CA ALA A 19 5.84 21.08 7.53
C ALA A 19 7.14 20.58 8.21
N MET A 20 7.27 19.27 8.42
CA MET A 20 8.51 18.63 8.88
C MET A 20 9.55 18.44 7.75
N GLY A 21 9.25 18.87 6.52
CA GLY A 21 10.16 18.79 5.38
C GLY A 21 10.13 17.45 4.64
N ILE A 22 9.10 16.61 4.88
CA ILE A 22 8.93 15.36 4.12
C ILE A 22 8.52 15.69 2.69
N ASP A 23 9.14 15.03 1.72
CA ASP A 23 8.81 15.18 0.31
C ASP A 23 7.38 14.67 0.02
N PRO A 24 6.52 15.48 -0.63
CA PRO A 24 5.13 15.12 -0.88
C PRO A 24 4.98 13.95 -1.85
N VAL A 25 5.91 13.78 -2.80
CA VAL A 25 5.88 12.68 -3.78
C VAL A 25 6.22 11.38 -3.06
N TRP A 26 7.28 11.38 -2.26
CA TRP A 26 7.66 10.23 -1.45
C TRP A 26 6.52 9.83 -0.51
N LEU A 27 5.93 10.79 0.22
CA LEU A 27 4.82 10.54 1.13
C LEU A 27 3.61 9.93 0.41
N GLY A 28 3.23 10.49 -0.75
CA GLY A 28 2.12 9.99 -1.55
C GLY A 28 2.34 8.55 -2.04
N ILE A 29 3.54 8.22 -2.49
CA ILE A 29 3.89 6.87 -2.96
C ILE A 29 3.89 5.86 -1.80
N MET A 30 4.45 6.23 -0.64
CA MET A 30 4.42 5.37 0.54
C MET A 30 2.98 5.05 0.98
N ILE A 31 2.11 6.06 1.02
CA ILE A 31 0.69 5.87 1.34
C ILE A 31 0.01 4.98 0.29
N ALA A 32 0.25 5.23 -1.01
CA ALA A 32 -0.37 4.47 -2.09
C ALA A 32 0.01 2.97 -2.06
N ILE A 33 1.30 2.67 -1.89
CA ILE A 33 1.81 1.29 -1.82
C ILE A 33 1.28 0.59 -0.55
N ASN A 34 1.28 1.29 0.59
CA ASN A 34 0.74 0.75 1.84
C ASN A 34 -0.76 0.43 1.74
N LEU A 35 -1.55 1.33 1.16
CA LEU A 35 -2.98 1.12 0.90
C LEU A 35 -3.23 -0.03 -0.10
N GLN A 36 -2.40 -0.16 -1.13
CA GLN A 36 -2.49 -1.31 -2.04
C GLN A 36 -2.21 -2.63 -1.30
N THR A 37 -1.24 -2.64 -0.39
CA THR A 37 -0.88 -3.82 0.42
C THR A 37 -2.03 -4.24 1.33
N SER A 38 -2.74 -3.28 1.93
CA SER A 38 -3.82 -3.58 2.86
C SER A 38 -5.01 -4.27 2.18
N PHE A 39 -5.25 -4.01 0.89
CA PHE A 39 -6.28 -4.72 0.11
C PHE A 39 -6.00 -6.23 -0.08
N LEU A 40 -4.76 -6.66 0.14
CA LEU A 40 -4.33 -8.06 0.05
C LEU A 40 -4.22 -8.74 1.42
N THR A 41 -4.42 -8.03 2.54
CA THR A 41 -4.19 -8.57 3.88
C THR A 41 -5.47 -8.50 4.73
N PRO A 42 -5.94 -9.59 5.36
CA PRO A 42 -7.06 -9.52 6.31
C PRO A 42 -6.71 -8.59 7.49
N PRO A 43 -7.65 -7.76 8.02
CA PRO A 43 -9.10 -7.72 7.77
C PRO A 43 -9.55 -6.86 6.57
N PHE A 44 -8.63 -6.11 5.95
CA PHE A 44 -8.91 -5.18 4.83
C PHE A 44 -8.80 -5.82 3.44
N GLY A 45 -8.70 -7.15 3.41
CA GLY A 45 -8.51 -8.00 2.24
C GLY A 45 -9.70 -8.08 1.29
N PHE A 46 -10.27 -6.95 0.85
CA PHE A 46 -11.42 -6.94 -0.06
C PHE A 46 -11.18 -7.79 -1.31
N ALA A 47 -9.95 -7.76 -1.86
CA ALA A 47 -9.60 -8.61 -3.01
C ALA A 47 -9.65 -10.11 -2.65
N LEU A 48 -9.22 -10.48 -1.44
CA LEU A 48 -9.28 -11.87 -0.96
C LEU A 48 -10.72 -12.33 -0.71
N PHE A 49 -11.56 -11.48 -0.11
CA PHE A 49 -12.96 -11.81 0.15
C PHE A 49 -13.79 -11.85 -1.14
N TYR A 50 -13.50 -10.95 -2.08
CA TYR A 50 -14.07 -11.00 -3.42
C TYR A 50 -13.69 -12.31 -4.11
N PHE A 51 -12.40 -12.68 -4.11
CA PHE A 51 -11.95 -13.94 -4.70
C PHE A 51 -12.57 -15.16 -3.99
N ARG A 52 -12.69 -15.14 -2.66
CA ARG A 52 -13.37 -16.21 -1.92
C ARG A 52 -14.85 -16.33 -2.32
N GLY A 53 -15.53 -15.22 -2.60
CA GLY A 53 -16.94 -15.23 -3.03
C GLY A 53 -17.19 -15.89 -4.39
N VAL A 54 -16.19 -15.89 -5.28
CA VAL A 54 -16.27 -16.54 -6.61
C VAL A 54 -15.51 -17.87 -6.68
N ALA A 55 -14.71 -18.20 -5.66
CA ALA A 55 -13.91 -19.41 -5.64
C ALA A 55 -14.78 -20.66 -5.37
N PRO A 56 -14.58 -21.76 -6.11
CA PRO A 56 -15.28 -23.02 -5.88
C PRO A 56 -14.95 -23.59 -4.49
N ASP A 57 -15.87 -24.39 -3.92
CA ASP A 57 -15.73 -24.94 -2.56
C ASP A 57 -14.52 -25.86 -2.35
N SER A 58 -13.94 -26.38 -3.44
CA SER A 58 -12.66 -27.10 -3.42
C SER A 58 -11.48 -26.23 -2.96
N LEU A 59 -11.57 -24.91 -3.11
CA LEU A 59 -10.55 -23.96 -2.67
C LEU A 59 -10.89 -23.42 -1.29
N THR A 60 -10.14 -23.91 -0.29
CA THR A 60 -10.24 -23.38 1.06
C THR A 60 -9.72 -21.94 1.13
N THR A 61 -10.22 -21.16 2.10
CA THR A 61 -9.69 -19.81 2.41
C THR A 61 -8.19 -19.83 2.67
N ARG A 62 -7.67 -20.92 3.23
CA ARG A 62 -6.23 -21.12 3.47
C ARG A 62 -5.44 -21.13 2.16
N ASN A 63 -5.95 -21.78 1.11
CA ASN A 63 -5.28 -21.80 -0.20
C ASN A 63 -5.20 -20.40 -0.80
N ILE A 64 -6.25 -19.60 -0.66
CA ILE A 64 -6.30 -18.22 -1.12
C ILE A 64 -5.25 -17.37 -0.38
N TYR A 65 -5.15 -17.53 0.94
CA TYR A 65 -4.19 -16.77 1.76
C TYR A 65 -2.74 -17.16 1.48
N LEU A 66 -2.47 -18.45 1.27
CA LEU A 66 -1.14 -18.91 0.87
C LEU A 66 -0.76 -18.40 -0.53
N GLY A 67 -1.73 -18.30 -1.44
CA GLY A 67 -1.51 -17.78 -2.79
C GLY A 67 -1.14 -16.29 -2.83
N VAL A 68 -1.71 -15.47 -1.94
CA VAL A 68 -1.42 -14.03 -1.90
C VAL A 68 -0.16 -13.68 -1.11
N MET A 69 0.25 -14.53 -0.16
CA MET A 69 1.41 -14.30 0.70
C MET A 69 2.70 -13.86 -0.04
N PRO A 70 3.13 -14.49 -1.15
CA PRO A 70 4.33 -14.04 -1.86
C PRO A 70 4.21 -12.61 -2.42
N PHE A 71 3.01 -12.19 -2.82
CA PHE A 71 2.77 -10.84 -3.31
C PHE A 71 2.82 -9.81 -2.19
N ILE A 72 2.26 -10.14 -1.02
CA ILE A 72 2.38 -9.29 0.19
C ILE A 72 3.86 -9.14 0.57
N ALA A 73 4.62 -10.24 0.56
CA ALA A 73 6.05 -10.21 0.90
C ALA A 73 6.84 -9.29 -0.06
N LEU A 74 6.61 -9.41 -1.38
CA LEU A 74 7.21 -8.52 -2.38
C LEU A 74 6.85 -7.05 -2.13
N GLN A 75 5.59 -6.78 -1.81
CA GLN A 75 5.10 -5.43 -1.55
C GLN A 75 5.73 -4.81 -0.30
N LEU A 76 5.88 -5.60 0.77
CA LEU A 76 6.56 -5.16 2.00
C LEU A 76 8.06 -4.93 1.76
N VAL A 77 8.71 -5.78 0.96
CA VAL A 77 10.10 -5.57 0.54
C VAL A 77 10.25 -4.26 -0.23
N LEU A 78 9.37 -4.01 -1.21
CA LEU A 78 9.34 -2.74 -1.93
C LEU A 78 9.16 -1.55 -0.98
N LEU A 79 8.20 -1.64 -0.05
CA LEU A 79 7.93 -0.58 0.92
C LEU A 79 9.15 -0.29 1.80
N MET A 80 9.86 -1.33 2.26
CA MET A 80 11.12 -1.18 3.01
C MET A 80 12.21 -0.52 2.15
N ILE A 81 12.36 -0.95 0.90
CA ILE A 81 13.36 -0.37 -0.02
C ILE A 81 13.09 1.13 -0.23
N LEU A 82 11.84 1.52 -0.50
CA LEU A 82 11.49 2.93 -0.71
C LEU A 82 11.56 3.77 0.57
N ALA A 83 11.36 3.14 1.74
CA ALA A 83 11.53 3.80 3.02
C ALA A 83 13.00 4.12 3.33
N ILE A 84 13.92 3.22 2.98
CA ILE A 84 15.36 3.38 3.20
C ILE A 84 15.99 4.27 2.13
N TRP A 85 15.55 4.15 0.88
CA TRP A 85 16.08 4.87 -0.28
C TRP A 85 15.01 5.74 -0.95
N PRO A 86 14.62 6.88 -0.35
CA PRO A 86 13.58 7.77 -0.88
C PRO A 86 13.90 8.31 -2.28
N GLN A 87 15.18 8.37 -2.65
CA GLN A 87 15.66 8.82 -3.95
C GLN A 87 15.09 7.99 -5.11
N LEU A 88 14.78 6.71 -4.87
CA LEU A 88 14.15 5.85 -5.90
C LEU A 88 12.80 6.41 -6.37
N VAL A 89 12.09 7.11 -5.48
CA VAL A 89 10.83 7.77 -5.79
C VAL A 89 11.05 9.16 -6.36
N THR A 90 11.98 9.93 -5.78
CA THR A 90 12.10 11.36 -6.06
C THR A 90 13.02 11.71 -7.23
N TRP A 91 13.91 10.81 -7.66
CA TRP A 91 14.93 11.14 -8.67
C TRP A 91 14.32 11.59 -10.01
N LEU A 92 13.36 10.84 -10.54
CA LEU A 92 12.77 11.14 -11.85
C LEU A 92 11.95 12.43 -11.81
N PRO A 93 11.03 12.64 -10.84
CA PRO A 93 10.37 13.93 -10.66
C PRO A 93 11.32 15.11 -10.50
N SER A 94 12.46 14.92 -9.83
CA SER A 94 13.47 15.98 -9.66
C SER A 94 14.22 16.33 -10.94
N TYR A 95 14.33 15.39 -11.88
CA TYR A 95 14.97 15.61 -13.18
C TYR A 95 14.03 16.24 -14.21
N LEU A 96 12.71 16.04 -14.05
CA LEU A 96 11.68 16.56 -14.95
C LEU A 96 11.17 17.95 -14.57
N ARG A 97 11.49 18.44 -13.37
CA ARG A 97 11.15 19.79 -12.86
C ARG A 97 12.30 20.75 -13.08
#